data_AF-A0A351L4K4-F1
#
_entry.id   AF-A0A351L4K4-F1
#
_cell.length_a   1.000
_cell.length_b   1.000
_cell.length_c   1.000
_cell.angle_alpha   90.00
_cell.angle_beta   90.00
_cell.angle_gamma   90.00
#
_symmetry.space_group_name_H-M   'P 1'
#
loop_
_entity.id
_entity.type
_entity.pdbx_description
1 polymer ?
#
loop_
_entity_poly.entity_id
_entity_poly.type
_entity_poly.pdbx_seq_one_letter_code
_entity_poly.pdbx_strand_id
1 'polypeptide(L)'
;MGILQYIGIVCIRAIVLKYSENAGISKKMSPHRVRHSSITAFLQATDGNLHKAKNLSRHASFDTLKIYDDNRRRDSEQLEASELLSGLVDL
;
A
#
# COMPACT_ATOMS: atom_id res chain seq x y z
N MET A 1 15.26 -28.08 -6.48
CA MET A 1 14.29 -27.01 -6.12
C MET A 1 14.77 -25.67 -6.68
N GLY A 2 14.85 -25.50 -8.00
CA GLY A 2 15.50 -24.32 -8.61
C GLY A 2 14.87 -23.80 -9.91
N ILE A 3 14.21 -24.66 -10.70
CA ILE A 3 13.59 -24.24 -11.97
C ILE A 3 12.10 -23.91 -11.78
N LEU A 4 11.34 -24.70 -11.01
CA LEU A 4 9.92 -24.45 -10.77
C LEU A 4 9.66 -23.11 -10.03
N GLN A 5 10.50 -22.74 -9.07
CA GLN A 5 10.33 -21.50 -8.32
C GLN A 5 10.61 -20.26 -9.17
N TYR A 6 11.52 -20.39 -10.15
CA TYR A 6 11.84 -19.33 -11.11
C TYR A 6 10.71 -19.12 -12.13
N ILE A 7 10.08 -20.20 -12.60
CA ILE A 7 8.90 -20.11 -13.50
C ILE A 7 7.74 -19.39 -12.79
N GLY A 8 7.46 -19.72 -11.53
CA GLY A 8 6.34 -19.15 -10.78
C GLY A 8 6.36 -17.61 -10.69
N ILE A 9 7.51 -17.01 -10.35
CA ILE A 9 7.60 -15.54 -10.19
C ILE A 9 7.49 -14.79 -11.53
N VAL A 10 8.02 -15.37 -12.62
CA VAL A 10 7.93 -14.81 -13.96
C VAL A 10 6.49 -14.86 -14.47
N CYS A 11 5.80 -15.99 -14.27
CA CYS A 11 4.39 -16.15 -14.64
C CYS A 11 3.47 -15.19 -13.87
N ILE A 12 3.65 -15.06 -12.54
CA ILE A 12 2.85 -14.13 -11.73
C ILE A 12 3.07 -12.69 -12.19
N ARG A 13 4.32 -12.30 -12.49
CA ARG A 13 4.61 -10.97 -13.04
C ARG A 13 3.90 -10.74 -14.37
N ALA A 14 3.93 -11.71 -15.28
CA ALA A 14 3.27 -11.60 -16.59
C ALA A 14 1.75 -11.46 -16.46
N ILE A 15 1.13 -12.23 -15.56
CA ILE A 15 -0.29 -12.13 -15.24
C ILE A 15 -0.63 -10.73 -14.72
N VAL A 16 0.12 -10.23 -13.72
CA VAL A 16 -0.13 -8.90 -13.15
C VAL A 16 -0.03 -7.81 -14.21
N LEU A 17 0.99 -7.85 -15.07
CA LEU A 17 1.15 -6.86 -16.14
C LEU A 17 -0.02 -6.90 -17.13
N LYS A 18 -0.32 -8.07 -17.69
CA LYS A 18 -1.37 -8.24 -18.69
C LYS A 18 -2.73 -7.76 -18.20
N TYR A 19 -3.13 -8.14 -16.99
CA TYR A 19 -4.43 -7.73 -16.47
C TYR A 19 -4.46 -6.27 -16.03
N SER A 20 -3.33 -5.69 -15.61
CA SER A 20 -3.26 -4.26 -15.29
C SER A 20 -3.41 -3.40 -16.55
N GLU A 21 -2.76 -3.79 -17.65
CA GLU A 21 -2.90 -3.13 -18.95
C GLU A 21 -4.35 -3.23 -19.46
N ASN A 22 -4.95 -4.41 -19.42
CA ASN A 22 -6.36 -4.61 -19.80
C ASN A 22 -7.35 -3.80 -18.95
N ALA A 23 -7.02 -3.53 -17.69
CA ALA A 23 -7.82 -2.71 -16.79
C ALA A 23 -7.60 -1.20 -16.99
N GLY A 24 -6.77 -0.78 -17.96
CA GLY A 24 -6.47 0.64 -18.23
C GLY A 24 -5.55 1.29 -17.19
N ILE A 25 -4.83 0.51 -16.39
CA ILE A 25 -3.90 1.04 -15.39
C ILE A 25 -2.63 1.50 -16.10
N SER A 26 -2.46 2.82 -16.23
CA SER A 26 -1.29 3.45 -16.87
C SER A 26 0.01 3.27 -16.09
N LYS A 27 -0.07 2.99 -14.79
CA LYS A 27 1.08 2.76 -13.92
C LYS A 27 1.68 1.37 -14.16
N LYS A 28 3.01 1.27 -14.25
CA LYS A 28 3.70 -0.02 -14.36
C LYS A 28 3.53 -0.87 -13.09
N MET A 29 2.65 -1.85 -13.16
CA MET A 29 2.31 -2.74 -12.06
C MET A 29 3.31 -3.88 -11.87
N SER A 30 3.36 -4.43 -10.65
CA SER A 30 4.18 -5.59 -10.30
C SER A 30 3.56 -6.33 -9.11
N PRO A 31 3.91 -7.60 -8.87
CA PRO A 31 3.39 -8.35 -7.71
C PRO A 31 3.65 -7.64 -6.38
N HIS A 32 4.82 -7.02 -6.25
CA HIS A 32 5.16 -6.22 -5.07
C HIS A 32 4.23 -5.00 -4.92
N ARG A 33 3.91 -4.29 -6.01
CA ARG A 33 2.95 -3.15 -5.97
C ARG A 33 1.54 -3.60 -5.63
N VAL A 34 1.08 -4.73 -6.17
CA VAL A 34 -0.22 -5.32 -5.80
C VAL A 34 -0.25 -5.58 -4.29
N ARG A 35 0.80 -6.20 -3.73
CA ARG A 35 0.91 -6.43 -2.28
C ARG A 35 0.85 -5.12 -1.48
N HIS A 36 1.57 -4.08 -1.89
CA HIS A 36 1.49 -2.75 -1.23
C HIS A 36 0.06 -2.22 -1.24
N SER A 37 -0.57 -2.18 -2.41
CA SER A 37 -1.96 -1.70 -2.56
C SER A 37 -2.95 -2.51 -1.71
N SER A 38 -2.79 -3.83 -1.62
CA SER A 38 -3.63 -4.68 -0.78
C SER A 38 -3.49 -4.36 0.72
N ILE A 39 -2.27 -4.09 1.20
CA ILE A 39 -2.05 -3.74 2.62
C ILE A 39 -2.66 -2.37 2.93
N THR A 40 -2.46 -1.38 2.05
CA THR A 40 -3.07 -0.05 2.21
C THR A 40 -4.60 -0.11 2.20
N ALA A 41 -5.20 -0.84 1.25
CA ALA A 41 -6.65 -1.02 1.20
C ALA A 41 -7.20 -1.71 2.45
N PHE A 42 -6.48 -2.70 2.99
CA PHE A 42 -6.85 -3.36 4.23
C PHE A 42 -6.76 -2.42 5.44
N LEU A 43 -5.72 -1.60 5.53
CA LEU A 43 -5.59 -0.59 6.59
C LEU A 43 -6.73 0.42 6.51
N GLN A 44 -7.11 0.87 5.32
CA GLN A 44 -8.27 1.76 5.13
C GLN A 44 -9.57 1.09 5.61
N ALA A 45 -9.83 -0.16 5.20
CA ALA A 45 -11.05 -0.89 5.56
C ALA A 45 -11.12 -1.27 7.06
N THR A 46 -10.00 -1.19 7.78
CA THR A 46 -9.91 -1.53 9.21
C THR A 46 -9.59 -0.33 10.10
N ASP A 47 -9.67 0.88 9.53
CA ASP A 47 -9.29 2.13 10.17
C ASP A 47 -7.92 2.07 10.88
N GLY A 48 -6.91 1.55 10.20
CA GLY A 48 -5.54 1.52 10.69
C GLY A 48 -5.23 0.42 11.69
N ASN A 49 -5.99 -0.68 11.71
CA ASN A 49 -5.69 -1.79 12.63
C ASN A 49 -4.37 -2.51 12.25
N LEU A 50 -3.26 -2.02 12.79
CA LEU A 50 -1.91 -2.51 12.50
C LEU A 50 -1.73 -3.99 12.88
N HIS A 51 -2.38 -4.47 13.95
CA HIS A 51 -2.29 -5.88 14.37
C HIS A 51 -2.91 -6.81 13.33
N LYS A 52 -4.11 -6.49 12.83
CA LYS A 52 -4.76 -7.26 11.76
C LYS A 52 -3.95 -7.17 10.46
N ALA A 53 -3.43 -5.98 10.12
CA ALA A 53 -2.62 -5.78 8.92
C ALA A 53 -1.28 -6.55 8.98
N LYS A 54 -0.69 -6.71 10.18
CA LYS A 54 0.48 -7.56 10.41
C LYS A 54 0.18 -9.02 10.12
N ASN A 55 -0.97 -9.52 10.59
CA ASN A 55 -1.36 -10.90 10.35
C ASN A 55 -1.59 -11.17 8.85
N LEU A 56 -2.25 -10.24 8.14
CA LEU A 56 -2.45 -10.33 6.68
C LEU A 56 -1.12 -10.29 5.92
N SER A 57 -0.29 -9.29 6.20
CA SER A 57 0.93 -9.03 5.44
C SER A 57 2.08 -9.97 5.80
N ARG A 58 2.06 -10.58 6.99
CA ARG A 58 3.16 -11.38 7.55
C ARG A 58 4.48 -10.61 7.76
N HIS A 59 4.43 -9.27 7.85
CA HIS A 59 5.62 -8.51 8.21
C HIS A 59 6.01 -8.78 9.67
N ALA A 60 7.31 -8.92 9.92
CA ALA A 60 7.83 -9.13 11.26
C ALA A 60 7.73 -7.85 12.12
N SER A 61 8.05 -6.70 11.52
CA SER A 61 8.01 -5.38 12.16
C SER A 61 6.74 -4.61 11.84
N PHE A 62 6.24 -3.88 12.84
CA PHE A 62 5.18 -2.90 12.68
C PHE A 62 5.65 -1.62 11.98
N ASP A 63 6.94 -1.30 11.98
CA ASP A 63 7.44 -0.03 11.42
C ASP A 63 7.22 0.03 9.90
N THR A 64 7.32 -1.11 9.21
CA THR A 64 6.94 -1.22 7.80
C THR A 64 5.45 -0.94 7.58
N LEU A 65 4.60 -1.30 8.54
CA LEU A 65 3.15 -1.06 8.45
C LEU A 65 2.78 0.38 8.77
N LYS A 66 3.50 1.03 9.70
CA LYS A 66 3.34 2.46 9.98
C LYS A 66 3.56 3.30 8.73
N ILE A 67 4.58 2.99 7.92
CA ILE A 67 4.80 3.67 6.63
C ILE A 67 3.57 3.57 5.73
N TYR A 68 2.90 2.41 5.68
CA TYR A 68 1.68 2.26 4.89
C TYR A 68 0.48 3.01 5.48
N ASP A 69 0.38 3.04 6.80
CA ASP A 69 -0.67 3.76 7.52
C ASP A 69 -0.51 5.28 7.37
N ASP A 70 0.71 5.79 7.52
CA ASP A 70 1.03 7.20 7.29
C ASP A 70 0.78 7.59 5.83
N ASN A 71 1.17 6.73 4.87
CA ASN A 71 0.93 6.99 3.44
C ASN A 71 -0.55 7.11 3.07
N ARG A 72 -1.49 6.47 3.80
CA ARG A 72 -2.93 6.61 3.51
C ARG A 72 -3.53 7.89 4.07
N ARG A 73 -2.87 8.53 5.03
CA ARG A 73 -3.33 9.75 5.72
C ARG A 73 -2.53 11.00 5.36
N ARG A 74 -1.38 10.85 4.69
CA ARG A 74 -0.43 11.93 4.39
C ARG A 74 -1.09 13.19 3.83
N ASP A 75 -1.97 13.05 2.84
CA ASP A 75 -2.58 14.20 2.18
C ASP A 75 -3.68 14.85 3.05
N SER A 76 -4.38 14.07 3.88
CA SER A 76 -5.42 14.57 4.78
C SER A 76 -4.86 15.18 6.07
N GLU A 77 -3.86 14.53 6.68
CA GLU A 77 -3.24 14.99 7.92
C GLU A 77 -2.39 16.25 7.71
N GLN A 78 -1.71 16.36 6.55
CA GLN A 78 -0.94 17.56 6.24
C GLN A 78 -1.86 18.76 5.98
N LEU A 79 -2.98 18.54 5.29
CA LEU A 79 -4.01 19.56 5.08
C LEU A 79 -4.61 20.02 6.42
N GLU A 80 -5.02 19.08 7.28
CA GLU A 80 -5.58 19.37 8.61
C GLU A 80 -4.59 20.16 9.48
N ALA A 81 -3.31 19.77 9.48
CA ALA A 81 -2.27 20.50 10.21
C ALA A 81 -2.06 21.92 9.65
N SER A 82 -2.11 22.09 8.33
CA SER A 82 -2.02 23.41 7.69
C SER A 82 -3.24 24.30 8.01
N GLU A 83 -4.45 23.74 8.02
CA GLU A 83 -5.68 24.47 8.38
C GLU A 83 -5.67 24.90 9.84
N LEU A 84 -5.27 24.02 10.75
CA LEU A 84 -5.12 24.34 12.18
C LEU A 84 -4.12 25.48 12.39
N LEU A 85 -2.97 25.42 11.72
CA LEU A 85 -1.95 26.47 11.81
C LEU A 85 -2.44 27.79 11.20
N SER A 86 -3.16 27.76 10.08
CA SER A 86 -3.76 28.97 9.48
C SER A 86 -4.68 29.68 10.46
N GLY A 87 -5.58 28.95 11.12
CA GLY A 87 -6.51 29.52 12.09
C GLY A 87 -5.86 30.12 13.34
N LEU A 88 -4.59 29.83 13.63
CA LEU A 88 -3.84 30.43 14.73
C LEU A 88 -3.21 31.79 14.37
N VAL A 89 -3.02 32.08 13.08
CA VAL A 89 -2.42 33.33 12.60
C VAL A 89 -3.47 34.35 12.14
N ASP A 90 -4.72 33.91 11.99
CA ASP A 90 -5.87 34.74 11.61
C ASP A 90 -6.57 35.42 12.83
N LEU A 91 -5.87 35.54 13.97
CA LEU A 91 -6.26 36.28 15.19
C LEU A 91 -5.47 37.58 15.34
#